data_AF-A0A5M6IS68-F1
#
_entry.id   AF-A0A5M6IS68-F1
#
_cell.length_a   1.000
_cell.length_b   1.000
_cell.length_c   1.000
_cell.angle_alpha   90.00
_cell.angle_beta   90.00
_cell.angle_gamma   90.00
#
_symmetry.space_group_name_H-M   'P 1'
#
loop_
_entity.id
_entity.type
_entity.pdbx_description
1 polymer ?
#
loop_
_entity_poly.entity_id
_entity_poly.type
_entity_poly.pdbx_seq_one_letter_code
_entity_poly.pdbx_strand_id
1 'polypeptide(L)' 'MRIALLVLVVLAGCSAPRVVLRNPATGNVAECQADSSLSWDPKKAVEICAQSYEAGGYRRIGSF' A
#
# COMPACT_ATOMS: atom_id res chain seq x y z
N MET A 1 -17.61 43.23 6.57
CA MET A 1 -18.48 42.24 5.90
C MET A 1 -17.73 41.78 4.66
N ARG A 2 -17.33 40.54 4.40
CA ARG A 2 -17.54 39.21 4.99
C ARG A 2 -16.24 38.44 4.68
N ILE A 3 -15.67 37.79 5.69
CA ILE A 3 -14.49 36.93 5.56
C ILE A 3 -14.91 35.74 4.69
N ALA A 4 -14.43 35.68 3.45
CA ALA A 4 -14.64 34.54 2.57
C ALA A 4 -13.69 33.41 3.01
N LEU A 5 -14.22 32.58 3.91
CA LEU A 5 -13.59 31.36 4.41
C LEU A 5 -13.57 30.32 3.28
N LEU A 6 -12.53 30.34 2.44
CA LEU A 6 -12.30 29.31 1.43
C LEU A 6 -11.81 28.05 2.13
N VAL A 7 -12.72 27.09 2.21
CA VAL A 7 -12.54 25.75 2.76
C VAL A 7 -11.40 25.03 2.02
N LEU A 8 -10.25 24.91 2.69
CA LEU A 8 -9.21 23.95 2.32
C LEU A 8 -9.76 22.54 2.59
N VAL A 9 -10.35 21.93 1.56
CA VAL A 9 -10.63 20.49 1.56
C VAL A 9 -9.29 19.78 1.50
N VAL A 10 -8.77 19.43 2.67
CA VAL A 10 -7.65 18.49 2.80
C VAL A 10 -8.19 17.14 2.35
N LEU A 11 -8.03 16.83 1.06
CA LEU A 11 -8.02 15.46 0.57
C LEU A 11 -6.84 14.76 1.23
N ALA A 12 -7.04 14.31 2.47
CA ALA A 12 -6.21 13.27 3.05
C ALA A 12 -6.37 12.07 2.13
N GLY A 13 -5.48 11.96 1.15
CA GLY A 13 -5.45 10.84 0.22
C GLY A 13 -5.37 9.57 1.06
N CYS A 14 -6.43 8.78 1.03
CA CYS A 14 -6.42 7.41 1.51
C CYS A 14 -5.43 6.65 0.61
N SER A 15 -4.15 6.76 0.93
CA SER A 15 -3.09 5.95 0.35
C SER A 15 -3.51 4.49 0.52
N ALA A 16 -3.67 3.77 -0.60
CA ALA A 16 -3.96 2.35 -0.54
C ALA A 16 -2.82 1.63 0.20
N PRO A 17 -3.13 0.63 1.05
CA PRO A 17 -2.11 -0.10 1.80
C PRO A 17 -1.06 -0.67 0.84
N ARG A 18 0.21 -0.59 1.24
CA ARG A 18 1.35 -1.00 0.43
C ARG A 18 2.37 -1.75 1.28
N VAL A 19 2.89 -2.86 0.76
CA VAL A 19 3.98 -3.64 1.37
C VAL A 19 5.09 -3.80 0.34
N VAL A 20 6.33 -3.54 0.76
CA VAL A 20 7.51 -3.74 -0.07
C VAL A 20 8.32 -4.91 0.47
N LEU A 21 8.67 -5.84 -0.41
CA LEU A 21 9.43 -7.05 -0.10
C LEU A 21 10.71 -7.12 -0.94
N ARG A 22 11.74 -7.78 -0.42
CA ARG A 22 13.00 -8.04 -1.13
C ARG A 22 13.36 -9.52 -1.04
N ASN A 23 13.79 -10.10 -2.14
CA ASN A 23 14.42 -11.41 -2.16
C ASN A 23 15.89 -11.27 -1.74
N PRO A 24 16.33 -11.88 -0.63
CA PRO A 24 17.71 -11.76 -0.18
C PRO A 24 18.73 -12.49 -1.06
N ALA A 25 18.29 -13.50 -1.83
CA ALA A 25 19.17 -14.28 -2.70
C ALA A 25 19.49 -13.56 -4.01
N THR A 26 18.51 -12.84 -4.58
CA THR A 26 18.65 -12.16 -5.88
C THR A 26 18.73 -10.64 -5.78
N GLY A 27 18.34 -10.05 -4.65
CA GLY A 27 18.20 -8.61 -4.48
C GLY A 27 16.93 -8.01 -5.10
N ASN A 28 16.08 -8.82 -5.76
CA ASN A 28 14.86 -8.36 -6.40
C ASN A 28 13.88 -7.76 -5.39
N VAL A 29 13.23 -6.66 -5.78
CA VAL A 29 12.22 -5.98 -4.97
C VAL A 29 10.85 -6.23 -5.59
N ALA A 30 9.89 -6.60 -4.75
CA ALA A 30 8.50 -6.77 -5.09
C ALA A 30 7.65 -5.83 -4.25
N GLU A 31 6.51 -5.44 -4.80
CA GLU A 31 5.62 -4.48 -4.18
C GLU A 31 4.18 -4.97 -4.30
N CYS A 32 3.51 -5.01 -3.15
CA CYS A 32 2.11 -5.37 -3.04
C CYS A 32 1.33 -4.11 -2.67
N GLN A 33 0.38 -3.72 -3.53
CA GLN A 33 -0.53 -2.62 -3.28
C GLN A 33 -1.94 -3.09 -3.63
N ALA A 34 -2.94 -2.65 -2.87
CA ALA A 34 -4.33 -2.88 -3.24
C ALA A 34 -4.79 -1.81 -4.23
N ASP A 35 -5.44 -2.25 -5.32
CA ASP A 35 -6.23 -1.33 -6.13
C ASP A 35 -7.40 -0.82 -5.29
N SER A 36 -7.31 0.46 -4.94
CA SER A 36 -8.27 1.19 -4.08
C SER A 36 -9.73 1.13 -4.57
N SER A 37 -9.97 0.75 -5.82
CA SER A 37 -11.29 0.67 -6.45
C SER A 37 -11.85 -0.75 -6.59
N LEU A 38 -11.06 -1.81 -6.39
CA LEU A 38 -11.44 -3.18 -6.78
C LEU A 38 -11.41 -4.21 -5.65
N SER A 39 -10.77 -3.91 -4.51
CA SER A 39 -10.72 -4.84 -3.38
C SER A 39 -11.71 -4.44 -2.29
N TRP A 40 -12.64 -5.35 -1.96
CA TRP A 40 -13.58 -5.20 -0.83
C TRP A 40 -12.86 -5.12 0.52
N ASP A 41 -11.65 -5.68 0.61
CA ASP A 41 -10.72 -5.51 1.72
C ASP A 41 -9.30 -5.30 1.17
N PRO A 42 -8.85 -4.03 1.03
CA PRO A 42 -7.56 -3.73 0.45
C PRO A 42 -6.39 -4.20 1.33
N LYS A 43 -6.55 -4.23 2.66
CA LYS A 43 -5.49 -4.73 3.56
C LYS A 43 -5.30 -6.23 3.37
N LYS A 44 -6.39 -6.98 3.33
CA LYS A 44 -6.33 -8.44 3.12
C LYS A 44 -5.75 -8.80 1.76
N ALA A 45 -6.06 -8.05 0.71
CA ALA A 45 -5.50 -8.29 -0.62
C ALA A 45 -3.97 -8.07 -0.67
N VAL A 46 -3.49 -6.98 -0.07
CA VAL A 46 -2.04 -6.71 0.05
C VAL A 46 -1.34 -7.80 0.85
N GLU A 47 -1.98 -8.26 1.93
CA GLU A 47 -1.43 -9.30 2.79
C GLU A 47 -1.33 -10.65 2.06
N ILE A 48 -2.33 -11.02 1.27
CA ILE A 48 -2.30 -12.24 0.43
C ILE A 48 -1.17 -12.15 -0.61
N CYS A 49 -1.00 -10.99 -1.26
CA CYS A 49 0.11 -10.76 -2.18
C CYS A 49 1.46 -10.93 -1.45
N ALA A 50 1.62 -10.32 -0.28
CA ALA A 50 2.85 -10.39 0.50
C ALA A 50 3.17 -11.84 0.90
N GLN A 51 2.17 -12.59 1.38
CA GLN A 51 2.32 -14.00 1.74
C GLN A 51 2.78 -14.87 0.56
N SER A 52 2.29 -14.60 -0.65
CA SER A 52 2.74 -15.31 -1.86
C SER A 52 4.24 -15.08 -2.14
N TYR A 53 4.72 -13.84 -2.02
CA TYR A 53 6.14 -13.53 -2.15
C TYR A 53 6.98 -14.12 -1.02
N GLU A 54 6.48 -14.10 0.22
CA GLU A 54 7.15 -14.71 1.37
C GLU A 54 7.31 -16.23 1.22
N ALA A 55 6.30 -16.91 0.67
CA ALA A 55 6.40 -18.32 0.30
C ALA A 55 7.47 -18.57 -0.78
N GLY A 56 7.73 -17.57 -1.65
CA GLY A 56 8.83 -17.55 -2.61
C GLY A 56 10.19 -17.11 -2.03
N GLY A 57 10.31 -16.92 -0.72
CA GLY A 57 11.55 -16.57 -0.03
C GLY A 57 11.86 -15.08 0.06
N TYR A 58 10.91 -14.20 -0.32
CA TYR A 58 11.06 -12.76 -0.11
C TYR A 58 10.86 -12.39 1.37
N ARG A 59 11.41 -11.25 1.78
CA ARG A 59 11.29 -10.69 3.14
C ARG A 59 10.74 -9.27 3.08
N ARG A 60 9.82 -8.92 3.98
CA ARG A 60 9.31 -7.54 4.09
C ARG A 60 10.43 -6.59 4.48
N ILE A 61 10.48 -5.46 3.80
CA ILE A 61 11.42 -4.37 4.08
C ILE A 61 10.70 -3.04 4.35
N GLY A 62 9.39 -2.97 4.12
CA GLY A 62 8.57 -1.80 4.45
C GLY A 62 7.07 -2.07 4.33
N SER A 63 6.27 -1.29 5.04
CA SER A 63 4.80 -1.30 4.97
C SER A 63 4.27 0.11 5.20
N PHE A 64 3.30 0.54 4.41
CA PHE A 64 2.81 1.91 4.30
C PHE A 64 1.28 1.95 4.16
#